data_AF-A0A381UVI4-F1
#
_entry.id   AF-A0A381UVI4-F1
#
_cell.length_a   1.000
_cell.length_b   1.000
_cell.length_c   1.000
_cell.angle_alpha   90.00
_cell.angle_beta   90.00
_cell.angle_gamma   90.00
#
_symmetry.space_group_name_H-M   'P 1'
#
loop_
_entity.id
_entity.type
_entity.pdbx_description
1 polymer ?
#
loop_
_entity_poly.entity_id
_entity_poly.type
_entity_poly.pdbx_seq_one_letter_code
_entity_poly.pdbx_strand_id
1 'polypeptide(L)' 'MKKFRLFNGLVITVALLGLPVISSTAFGADDVEEVVAVGSRREARSVGDSPAPVDIITGSDFVNQGAMDLPDM' A
#
# COMPACT_ATOMS: atom_id res chain seq x y z
N MET A 1 -45.82 -24.91 4.06
CA MET A 1 -45.32 -23.69 3.37
C MET A 1 -44.13 -23.01 4.06
N LYS A 2 -44.03 -22.97 5.40
CA LYS A 2 -42.88 -22.34 6.12
C LYS A 2 -41.51 -23.01 5.87
N LYS A 3 -41.46 -24.34 5.73
CA LYS A 3 -40.23 -25.11 5.50
C LYS A 3 -39.53 -24.76 4.17
N PHE A 4 -40.32 -24.46 3.15
CA PHE A 4 -39.83 -24.07 1.82
C PHE A 4 -39.24 -22.65 1.83
N ARG A 5 -39.79 -21.75 2.65
CA ARG A 5 -39.26 -20.39 2.85
C ARG A 5 -37.94 -20.38 3.63
N LEU A 6 -37.80 -21.29 4.61
CA LEU A 6 -36.54 -21.47 5.34
C LEU A 6 -35.42 -22.03 4.42
N PHE A 7 -35.77 -23.00 3.57
CA PHE A 7 -34.81 -23.62 2.65
C PHE A 7 -34.26 -22.61 1.64
N ASN A 8 -35.14 -21.77 1.07
CA ASN A 8 -34.71 -20.72 0.13
C ASN A 8 -33.83 -19.65 0.80
N GLY A 9 -34.10 -19.30 2.06
CA GLY A 9 -33.25 -18.36 2.80
C GLY A 9 -31.84 -18.90 3.07
N LEU A 10 -31.75 -20.18 3.43
CA LEU A 10 -30.47 -20.86 3.69
C LEU A 10 -29.59 -20.94 2.43
N VAL A 11 -30.19 -21.18 1.27
CA VAL A 11 -29.48 -21.25 -0.02
C VAL A 11 -28.84 -19.90 -0.37
N ILE A 12 -29.53 -18.78 -0.11
CA ILE A 12 -29.01 -17.44 -0.38
C ILE A 12 -27.81 -17.12 0.53
N THR A 13 -27.88 -17.47 1.82
CA THR A 13 -26.77 -17.22 2.75
C THR A 13 -25.53 -18.06 2.43
N VAL A 14 -25.70 -19.31 1.99
CA VAL A 14 -24.57 -20.15 1.56
C VAL A 14 -23.95 -19.63 0.26
N ALA A 15 -24.77 -19.13 -0.67
CA ALA A 15 -24.28 -18.54 -1.92
C ALA A 15 -23.41 -17.28 -1.69
N LEU A 16 -23.75 -16.44 -0.71
CA LEU A 16 -22.95 -15.24 -0.38
C LEU A 16 -21.59 -15.58 0.25
N LEU A 17 -21.46 -16.70 0.96
CA LEU A 17 -20.19 -17.13 1.57
C LEU A 17 -19.18 -17.67 0.54
N GLY A 18 -19.62 -18.03 -0.66
CA GLY A 18 -18.77 -18.51 -1.75
C GLY A 18 -18.24 -17.41 -2.67
N LEU A 19 -18.66 -16.15 -2.46
CA LEU A 19 -18.15 -15.04 -3.27
C LEU A 19 -16.69 -14.76 -2.89
N PRO A 20 -15.77 -14.67 -3.87
CA PRO A 20 -14.39 -14.31 -3.59
C PRO A 20 -14.37 -12.87 -3.05
N VAL A 21 -13.84 -12.71 -1.83
CA VAL A 21 -13.51 -11.39 -1.29
C VAL A 21 -12.27 -10.91 -2.04
N ILE A 22 -12.47 -10.13 -3.09
CA ILE A 22 -11.37 -9.51 -3.83
C ILE A 22 -10.85 -8.37 -2.97
N SER A 23 -9.61 -8.50 -2.50
CA SER A 23 -8.95 -7.44 -1.75
C SER A 23 -8.74 -6.24 -2.68
N SER A 24 -9.08 -5.03 -2.23
CA SER A 24 -8.84 -3.82 -2.99
C SER A 24 -7.33 -3.55 -3.03
N THR A 25 -6.66 -3.95 -4.12
CA THR A 25 -5.31 -3.49 -4.41
C THR A 25 -5.38 -2.00 -4.73
N ALA A 26 -4.58 -1.19 -4.01
CA ALA A 26 -4.48 0.24 -4.27
C ALA A 26 -3.86 0.46 -5.65
N PHE A 27 -4.70 0.75 -6.64
CA PHE A 27 -4.27 1.21 -7.96
C PHE A 27 -3.63 2.61 -7.81
N GLY A 28 -2.41 2.80 -8.32
CA GLY A 28 -1.69 4.08 -8.28
C GLY A 28 -0.62 4.22 -7.19
N ALA A 29 -0.19 3.12 -6.55
CA ALA A 29 0.91 3.16 -5.58
C ALA A 29 2.24 3.67 -6.16
N ASP A 30 2.42 3.57 -7.48
CA ASP A 30 3.61 4.10 -8.19
C ASP A 30 3.48 5.60 -8.53
N ASP A 31 2.27 6.17 -8.54
CA ASP A 31 2.00 7.57 -8.89
C ASP A 31 1.84 8.46 -7.65
N VAL A 32 2.67 8.23 -6.63
CA VAL A 32 2.67 9.02 -5.39
C VAL A 32 3.68 10.16 -5.44
N GLU A 33 3.32 11.31 -4.88
CA GLU A 33 4.25 12.44 -4.74
C GLU A 33 5.37 12.09 -3.76
N GLU A 34 6.62 12.26 -4.20
CA GLU A 34 7.78 12.06 -3.35
C GLU A 34 7.99 13.27 -2.43
N VAL A 35 7.68 13.08 -1.15
CA VAL A 35 7.79 14.10 -0.12
C VAL A 35 8.88 13.71 0.87
N VAL A 36 9.84 14.62 1.07
CA VAL A 36 11.00 14.40 1.95
C VAL A 36 10.95 15.33 3.16
N ALA A 37 11.27 14.77 4.34
CA ALA A 37 11.43 15.52 5.59
C ALA A 37 12.87 15.38 6.08
N VAL A 38 13.68 16.42 5.86
CA VAL A 38 15.10 16.43 6.26
C VAL A 38 15.27 17.22 7.55
N GLY A 39 15.79 16.56 8.60
CA GLY A 39 15.93 17.13 9.94
C GLY A 39 14.60 17.17 10.72
N SER A 40 14.58 17.83 11.88
CA SER A 40 13.43 17.81 12.80
C SER A 40 12.66 19.12 12.93
N ARG A 41 13.13 20.20 12.30
CA ARG A 41 12.61 21.56 12.52
C ARG A 41 11.70 22.08 11.41
N ARG A 42 11.56 21.35 10.31
CA ARG A 42 10.80 21.76 9.13
C ARG A 42 9.78 20.71 8.76
N GLU A 43 8.70 21.17 8.16
CA GLU A 43 7.68 20.29 7.57
C GLU A 43 8.23 19.57 6.33
N ALA A 44 7.60 18.45 6.01
CA ALA A 44 7.88 17.68 4.82
C ALA A 44 7.48 18.48 3.57
N ARG A 45 8.26 18.34 2.48
CA ARG A 45 8.06 19.09 1.24
C ARG A 45 8.50 18.25 0.03
N SER A 46 8.07 18.67 -1.15
CA SER A 46 8.54 18.09 -2.40
C SER A 46 10.04 18.25 -2.56
N VAL A 47 10.67 17.30 -3.25
CA VAL A 47 12.12 17.27 -3.49
C VAL A 47 12.60 18.51 -4.23
N GLY A 48 11.83 18.99 -5.19
CA GLY A 48 12.15 20.17 -6.01
C GLY A 48 12.18 21.48 -5.22
N ASP A 49 11.50 21.54 -4.07
CA ASP A 49 11.44 22.72 -3.20
C ASP A 49 12.47 22.66 -2.06
N SER A 50 13.37 21.67 -2.09
CA SER A 50 14.44 21.55 -1.12
C SER A 50 15.51 22.65 -1.33
N PRO A 51 15.94 23.35 -0.26
CA PRO A 51 16.95 24.41 -0.32
C PRO A 51 18.37 23.85 -0.43
N ALA A 52 18.53 22.54 -0.30
CA ALA A 52 19.80 21.83 -0.41
C ALA A 52 19.62 20.61 -1.32
N PRO A 53 20.68 20.16 -2.01
CA PRO A 53 20.64 18.92 -2.77
C PRO A 53 20.38 17.75 -1.81
N VAL A 54 19.43 16.89 -2.16
CA VAL A 54 19.02 15.71 -1.40
C VAL A 54 18.89 14.55 -2.37
N ASP A 55 19.55 13.45 -2.04
CA ASP A 55 19.43 12.19 -2.76
C ASP A 55 18.47 11.27 -1.99
N ILE A 56 17.50 10.65 -2.68
CA ILE A 56 16.63 9.65 -2.09
C ILE A 56 17.12 8.26 -2.47
N ILE A 57 17.24 7.40 -1.46
CA ILE A 57 17.46 5.97 -1.62
C ILE A 57 16.18 5.25 -1.20
N THR A 58 15.53 4.62 -2.17
CA THR A 58 14.23 3.97 -1.99
C THR A 58 14.38 2.54 -1.48
N GLY A 59 13.30 1.95 -0.96
CA GLY A 59 13.28 0.55 -0.51
C GLY A 59 13.73 -0.45 -1.59
N SER A 60 13.38 -0.20 -2.85
CA SER A 60 13.82 -1.02 -3.99
C SER A 60 15.32 -0.93 -4.23
N ASP A 61 15.94 0.22 -3.97
CA ASP A 61 17.38 0.39 -4.12
C ASP A 61 18.12 -0.51 -3.12
N PHE A 62 17.65 -0.59 -1.87
CA PHE A 62 18.20 -1.52 -0.87
C PHE A 62 18.10 -2.98 -1.31
N VAL A 63 16.95 -3.41 -1.84
CA VAL A 63 16.74 -4.81 -2.25
C VAL A 63 17.62 -5.17 -3.46
N ASN A 64 17.79 -4.24 -4.40
CA ASN A 64 18.50 -4.49 -5.65
C ASN A 64 20.02 -4.40 -5.51
N GLN A 65 20.54 -3.74 -4.48
CA GLN A 65 21.98 -3.55 -4.27
C GLN A 65 22.65 -4.69 -3.49
N GLY A 66 21.88 -5.56 -2.84
CA GLY A 66 22.42 -6.69 -2.07
C GLY A 66 23.25 -6.28 -0.83
N ALA A 67 23.24 -4.99 -0.48
CA ALA A 67 23.86 -4.46 0.71
C ALA A 67 23.07 -4.90 1.96
N MET A 68 23.78 -5.38 2.98
CA MET A 68 23.16 -5.77 4.26
C MET A 68 23.13 -4.64 5.29
N ASP A 69 23.86 -3.55 5.06
CA ASP A 69 23.96 -2.41 5.96
C ASP A 69 24.16 -1.10 5.18
N LEU A 70 23.82 0.03 5.81
CA LEU A 70 23.92 1.39 5.23
C LEU A 70 25.34 1.79 4.78
N PRO A 71 26.44 1.42 5.48
CA PRO A 71 27.78 1.75 5.04
C PRO A 71 28.25 0.99 3.79
N ASP A 72 27.61 -0.15 3.52
CA ASP A 72 27.98 -1.07 2.44
C ASP A 72 27.14 -0.82 1.15
N MET A 73 26.30 0.21 1.17
CA MET A 73 25.55 0.73 0.03
C MET A 73 26.37 1.73 -0.76
#